data_AF-A0A453I3K2-F1
#
_entry.id   AF-A0A453I3K2-F1
#
_cell.length_a   1.000
_cell.length_b   1.000
_cell.length_c   1.000
_cell.angle_alpha   90.00
_cell.angle_beta   90.00
_cell.angle_gamma   90.00
#
_symmetry.space_group_name_H-M   'P 1'
#
loop_
_entity.id
_entity.type
_entity.pdbx_description
1 polymer ?
#
loop_
_entity_poly.entity_id
_entity_poly.type
_entity_poly.pdbx_seq_one_letter_code
_entity_poly.pdbx_strand_id
1 'polypeptide(L)'
;MGLDNALVPVDEPTASSGPPLPVVLPSTTGQGLQISAQLVRRDGQIYYDISFENGTHGVLDGFMIQFNKNTFGLAAGGPLQVPPLQPGSSARTLLAMVFSQNVSPGAPNSLLQVAVKNNQQPVWYFSDKGLLHVFFGEDGKMERTSFLE
;
A
#
# COMPACT_ATOMS: atom_id res chain seq x y z
N MET A 1 46.87 23.99 18.38
CA MET A 1 45.46 24.20 17.97
C MET A 1 44.95 22.90 17.41
N GLY A 2 44.60 21.96 18.29
CA GLY A 2 43.89 20.74 17.94
C GLY A 2 42.46 20.93 18.43
N LEU A 3 41.50 20.87 17.51
CA LEU A 3 40.08 20.88 17.81
C LEU A 3 39.41 19.84 16.89
N ASP A 4 38.92 18.79 17.55
CA ASP A 4 37.55 18.30 17.41
C ASP A 4 37.07 17.96 15.99
N ASN A 5 37.13 16.66 15.65
CA ASN A 5 36.20 16.11 14.67
C ASN A 5 35.28 15.12 15.37
N ALA A 6 34.12 15.65 15.75
CA ALA A 6 33.03 14.96 16.40
C ALA A 6 32.47 13.83 15.52
N LEU A 7 32.02 12.78 16.21
CA LEU A 7 31.29 11.63 15.69
C LEU A 7 30.05 12.07 14.88
N VAL A 8 29.89 11.51 13.69
CA VAL A 8 28.59 11.47 13.00
C VAL A 8 28.09 10.02 13.11
N PRO A 9 26.95 9.74 13.78
CA PRO A 9 26.37 8.41 13.76
C PRO A 9 25.89 8.09 12.35
N VAL A 10 26.46 7.03 11.78
CA VAL A 10 26.02 6.42 10.53
C VAL A 10 24.95 5.41 10.90
N ASP A 11 23.67 5.80 10.82
CA ASP A 11 22.57 4.87 10.57
C ASP A 11 21.31 5.66 10.18
N GLU A 12 21.24 6.05 8.91
CA GLU A 12 19.99 6.49 8.30
C GLU A 12 19.30 5.23 7.77
N PRO A 13 18.06 4.90 8.21
CA PRO A 13 17.34 3.75 7.68
C PRO A 13 17.16 3.98 6.18
N THR A 14 17.68 3.06 5.37
CA THR A 14 17.57 3.06 3.91
C THR A 14 16.12 3.32 3.49
N ALA A 15 15.83 4.56 3.11
CA ALA A 15 14.55 4.92 2.51
C ALA A 15 14.43 4.16 1.18
N SER A 16 13.39 3.33 1.08
CA SER A 16 13.04 2.60 -0.14
C SER A 16 12.95 3.57 -1.33
N SER A 17 13.86 3.42 -2.30
CA SER A 17 14.15 4.37 -3.40
C SER A 17 13.09 4.48 -4.52
N GLY A 18 11.80 4.35 -4.19
CA GLY A 18 10.70 4.55 -5.12
C GLY A 18 10.13 5.96 -5.07
N PRO A 19 9.36 6.41 -6.08
CA PRO A 19 8.59 7.64 -5.97
C PRO A 19 7.69 7.58 -4.72
N PRO A 20 7.40 8.74 -4.09
CA PRO A 20 6.57 8.79 -2.89
C PRO A 20 5.17 8.24 -3.20
N LEU A 21 4.67 7.36 -2.32
CA LEU A 21 3.34 6.78 -2.44
C LEU A 21 2.27 7.85 -2.13
N PRO A 22 1.13 7.87 -2.85
CA PRO A 22 0.00 8.73 -2.50
C PRO A 22 -0.54 8.42 -1.10
N VAL A 23 -0.82 9.45 -0.31
CA VAL A 23 -1.43 9.31 1.01
C VAL A 23 -2.90 8.91 0.86
N VAL A 24 -3.28 7.77 1.44
CA VAL A 24 -4.65 7.24 1.44
C VAL A 24 -5.33 7.38 2.81
N LEU A 25 -4.54 7.46 3.89
CA LEU A 25 -4.99 7.85 5.23
C LEU A 25 -4.01 8.90 5.79
N PRO A 26 -4.39 10.19 5.82
CA PRO A 26 -3.58 11.22 6.45
C PRO A 26 -3.40 11.01 7.96
N SER A 27 -2.22 11.32 8.49
CA SER A 27 -1.90 11.22 9.93
C SER A 27 -2.91 11.94 10.83
N THR A 28 -3.40 13.10 10.38
CA THR A 28 -4.41 13.90 11.12
C THR A 28 -5.72 13.14 11.33
N THR A 29 -6.17 12.40 10.32
CA THR A 29 -7.38 11.57 10.41
C THR A 29 -7.11 10.20 11.02
N GLY A 30 -5.90 9.66 10.86
CA GLY A 30 -5.46 8.38 11.42
C GLY A 30 -4.90 8.44 12.84
N GLN A 31 -5.12 9.56 13.54
CA GLN A 31 -4.65 9.79 14.92
C GLN A 31 -3.15 9.47 15.10
N GLY A 32 -2.32 9.98 14.20
CA GLY A 32 -0.87 9.76 14.18
C GLY A 32 -0.42 8.64 13.24
N LEU A 33 -1.30 7.73 12.81
CA LEU A 33 -0.97 6.76 11.76
C LEU A 33 -1.19 7.38 10.37
N GLN A 34 -0.15 7.42 9.55
CA GLN A 34 -0.28 7.71 8.12
C GLN A 34 -0.16 6.44 7.30
N ILE A 35 -1.03 6.28 6.30
CA ILE A 35 -0.95 5.21 5.31
C ILE A 35 -0.85 5.83 3.94
N SER A 36 0.15 5.39 3.18
CA SER A 36 0.31 5.73 1.77
C SER A 36 0.33 4.45 0.97
N ALA A 37 -0.36 4.41 -0.16
CA ALA A 37 -0.49 3.19 -0.94
C ALA A 37 -0.78 3.44 -2.41
N GLN A 38 -0.49 2.43 -3.23
CA GLN A 38 -0.98 2.34 -4.60
C GLN A 38 -1.00 0.87 -5.07
N LEU A 39 -1.85 0.55 -6.04
CA LEU A 39 -1.71 -0.68 -6.81
C LEU A 39 -0.53 -0.56 -7.80
N VAL A 40 0.26 -1.61 -7.90
CA VAL A 40 1.32 -1.76 -8.91
C VAL A 40 1.25 -3.14 -9.54
N ARG A 41 1.70 -3.27 -10.79
CA ARG A 41 1.92 -4.56 -11.44
C ARG A 41 3.42 -4.77 -11.63
N ARG A 42 3.93 -5.95 -11.27
CA ARG A 42 5.32 -6.37 -11.49
C ARG A 42 5.33 -7.82 -11.95
N ASP A 43 5.94 -8.09 -13.10
CA ASP A 43 6.13 -9.43 -13.65
C ASP A 43 4.84 -10.29 -13.63
N GLY A 44 3.73 -9.75 -14.14
CA GLY A 44 2.45 -10.45 -14.20
C GLY A 44 1.61 -10.43 -12.91
N GLN A 45 2.18 -10.00 -11.78
CA GLN A 45 1.53 -10.01 -10.47
C GLN A 45 1.13 -8.60 -10.03
N ILE A 46 -0.10 -8.45 -9.53
CA ILE A 46 -0.60 -7.20 -8.93
C ILE A 46 -0.21 -7.19 -7.44
N TYR A 47 0.34 -6.08 -6.97
CA TYR A 47 0.66 -5.84 -5.58
C TYR A 47 -0.02 -4.57 -5.09
N TYR A 48 -0.36 -4.56 -3.81
CA TYR A 48 -0.65 -3.34 -3.07
C TYR A 48 0.63 -2.88 -2.39
N ASP A 49 1.26 -1.85 -2.96
CA ASP A 49 2.46 -1.22 -2.44
C ASP A 49 2.05 -0.22 -1.37
N ILE A 50 2.27 -0.56 -0.10
CA ILE A 50 1.72 0.14 1.04
C ILE A 50 2.81 0.46 2.06
N SER A 51 2.79 1.69 2.58
CA SER A 51 3.65 2.15 3.66
C SER A 51 2.83 2.70 4.82
N PHE A 52 3.35 2.44 6.02
CA PHE A 52 2.80 2.92 7.28
C PHE A 52 3.84 3.76 7.98
N GLU A 53 3.43 4.89 8.54
CA GLU A 53 4.27 5.78 9.33
C GLU A 53 3.62 6.04 10.68
N ASN A 54 4.36 5.83 11.75
CA ASN A 54 3.88 5.96 13.12
C ASN A 54 4.26 7.33 13.70
N GLY A 55 3.36 8.30 13.60
CA GLY A 55 3.45 9.60 14.28
C GLY A 55 2.85 9.62 15.69
N THR A 56 2.51 8.47 16.27
CA THR A 56 2.00 8.37 17.65
C THR A 56 3.13 8.33 18.67
N HIS A 57 2.79 8.33 19.96
CA HIS A 57 3.76 8.17 21.05
C HIS A 57 3.99 6.70 21.47
N GLY A 58 3.22 5.76 20.93
CA GLY A 58 3.30 4.34 21.28
C GLY A 58 3.76 3.46 20.11
N VAL A 59 4.10 2.21 20.41
CA VAL A 59 4.36 1.21 19.37
C VAL A 59 3.04 0.82 18.70
N LEU A 60 3.03 0.75 17.37
CA LEU A 60 1.91 0.21 16.59
C LEU A 60 2.27 -1.16 16.03
N ASP A 61 1.48 -2.18 16.32
CA ASP A 61 1.75 -3.56 15.89
C ASP A 61 0.48 -4.34 15.55
N GLY A 62 0.65 -5.57 15.05
CA GLY A 62 -0.49 -6.44 14.71
C GLY A 62 -1.31 -5.91 13.52
N PHE A 63 -0.66 -5.28 12.55
CA PHE A 63 -1.34 -4.72 11.39
C PHE A 63 -2.08 -5.80 10.58
N MET A 64 -3.34 -5.53 10.28
CA MET A 64 -4.19 -6.34 9.42
C MET A 64 -4.87 -5.45 8.39
N ILE A 65 -5.16 -6.04 7.23
CA ILE A 65 -5.80 -5.35 6.11
C ILE A 65 -6.90 -6.23 5.52
N GLN A 66 -7.99 -5.59 5.11
CA GLN A 66 -9.06 -6.21 4.35
C GLN A 66 -9.52 -5.27 3.25
N PHE A 67 -9.97 -5.87 2.15
CA PHE A 67 -10.55 -5.16 1.02
C PHE A 67 -12.03 -5.52 0.96
N ASN A 68 -12.90 -4.52 0.78
CA ASN A 68 -14.29 -4.80 0.44
C ASN A 68 -14.37 -5.42 -0.96
N LYS A 69 -15.52 -6.02 -1.28
CA LYS A 69 -15.83 -6.44 -2.65
C LYS A 69 -15.63 -5.25 -3.59
N ASN A 70 -14.95 -5.47 -4.71
CA ASN A 70 -14.67 -4.46 -5.71
C ASN A 70 -14.92 -5.02 -7.11
N THR A 71 -14.98 -4.13 -8.09
CA THR A 71 -15.31 -4.45 -9.49
C THR A 71 -14.39 -5.50 -10.11
N PHE A 72 -13.14 -5.56 -9.68
CA PHE A 72 -12.13 -6.47 -10.24
C PHE A 72 -11.95 -7.74 -9.41
N GLY A 73 -12.68 -7.89 -8.30
CA GLY A 73 -12.56 -9.04 -7.40
C GLY A 73 -11.22 -9.11 -6.66
N LEU A 74 -10.43 -8.02 -6.61
CA LEU A 74 -9.14 -8.02 -5.93
C LEU A 74 -9.28 -8.25 -4.42
N ALA A 75 -8.42 -9.09 -3.87
CA ALA A 75 -8.32 -9.36 -2.44
C ALA A 75 -6.85 -9.51 -2.02
N ALA A 76 -6.59 -9.42 -0.72
CA ALA A 76 -5.27 -9.72 -0.17
C ALA A 76 -4.94 -11.20 -0.41
N GLY A 77 -3.77 -11.48 -0.98
CA GLY A 77 -3.26 -12.85 -1.19
C GLY A 77 -2.68 -13.49 0.07
N GLY A 78 -2.52 -12.72 1.15
CA GLY A 78 -1.97 -13.21 2.42
C GLY A 78 -2.00 -12.13 3.51
N PRO A 79 -1.45 -12.42 4.69
CA PRO A 79 -1.34 -11.45 5.78
C PRO A 79 -0.31 -10.36 5.45
N LEU A 80 -0.58 -9.16 5.94
CA LEU A 80 0.32 -8.02 5.83
C LEU A 80 1.65 -8.30 6.57
N GLN A 81 2.78 -8.12 5.90
CA GLN A 81 4.11 -8.31 6.50
C GLN A 81 4.66 -6.95 6.91
N VAL A 82 4.27 -6.48 8.11
CA VAL A 82 4.74 -5.22 8.69
C VAL A 82 5.24 -5.47 10.12
N PRO A 83 6.51 -5.15 10.44
CA PRO A 83 7.03 -5.28 11.80
C PRO A 83 6.37 -4.24 12.73
N PRO A 84 6.45 -4.43 14.05
CA PRO A 84 6.06 -3.39 15.01
C PRO A 84 6.76 -2.05 14.71
N LEU A 85 5.98 -0.97 14.64
CA LEU A 85 6.47 0.37 14.35
C LEU A 85 6.69 1.16 15.63
N GLN A 86 7.93 1.55 15.90
CA GLN A 86 8.27 2.50 16.95
C GLN A 86 7.75 3.92 16.61
N PRO A 87 7.52 4.79 17.60
CA PRO A 87 7.26 6.22 17.37
C PRO A 87 8.30 6.84 16.42
N GLY A 88 7.83 7.55 15.40
CA GLY A 88 8.65 8.18 14.35
C GLY A 88 9.18 7.23 13.27
N SER A 89 8.91 5.92 13.36
CA SER A 89 9.36 4.95 12.35
C SER A 89 8.32 4.67 11.27
N SER A 90 8.78 4.10 10.16
CA SER A 90 7.92 3.65 9.06
C SER A 90 8.34 2.27 8.55
N ALA A 91 7.41 1.58 7.88
CA ALA A 91 7.69 0.39 7.12
C ALA A 91 6.86 0.36 5.83
N ARG A 92 7.44 -0.20 4.77
CA ARG A 92 6.81 -0.38 3.46
C ARG A 92 6.85 -1.85 3.07
N THR A 93 5.77 -2.36 2.51
CA THR A 93 5.65 -3.76 2.08
C THR A 93 4.86 -3.88 0.78
N LEU A 94 5.08 -4.98 0.06
CA LEU A 94 4.33 -5.34 -1.14
C LEU A 94 3.37 -6.48 -0.79
N LEU A 95 2.09 -6.17 -0.66
CA LEU A 95 1.07 -7.19 -0.44
C LEU A 95 0.63 -7.76 -1.80
N ALA A 96 0.91 -9.04 -2.04
CA ALA A 96 0.42 -9.72 -3.23
C ALA A 96 -1.12 -9.69 -3.25
N MET A 97 -1.70 -9.32 -4.39
CA MET A 97 -3.14 -9.27 -4.60
C MET A 97 -3.59 -10.45 -5.45
N VAL A 98 -4.74 -11.02 -5.11
CA VAL A 98 -5.31 -12.16 -5.84
C VAL A 98 -6.69 -11.81 -6.36
N PHE A 99 -7.10 -12.46 -7.45
CA PHE A 99 -8.46 -12.38 -7.96
C PHE A 99 -9.34 -13.37 -7.21
N SER A 100 -10.39 -12.85 -6.58
CA SER A 100 -11.43 -13.62 -5.92
C SER A 100 -12.71 -13.58 -6.74
N GLN A 101 -13.55 -14.61 -6.60
CA GLN A 101 -14.86 -14.68 -7.25
C GLN A 101 -15.90 -13.71 -6.62
N ASN A 102 -15.52 -12.96 -5.58
CA ASN A 102 -16.42 -12.11 -4.80
C ASN A 102 -16.38 -10.66 -5.29
N VAL A 103 -16.88 -10.44 -6.49
CA VAL A 103 -16.97 -9.11 -7.13
C VAL A 103 -18.13 -8.29 -6.53
N SER A 104 -17.97 -6.96 -6.48
CA SER A 104 -19.02 -6.05 -5.97
C SER A 104 -20.27 -6.05 -6.87
N PRO A 105 -21.49 -6.16 -6.31
CA PRO A 105 -22.71 -5.91 -7.07
C PRO A 105 -22.85 -4.39 -7.32
N GLY A 106 -23.07 -3.98 -8.56
CA GLY A 106 -23.32 -2.58 -8.92
C GLY A 106 -22.54 -2.09 -10.13
N ALA A 107 -22.62 -0.79 -10.39
CA ALA A 107 -21.91 -0.16 -11.50
C ALA A 107 -20.38 -0.32 -11.32
N PRO A 108 -19.66 -0.78 -12.35
CA PRO A 108 -18.20 -0.85 -12.33
C PRO A 108 -17.56 0.48 -11.93
N ASN A 109 -16.59 0.43 -11.02
CA ASN A 109 -15.80 1.59 -10.61
C ASN A 109 -14.38 1.18 -10.18
N SER A 110 -13.50 2.17 -10.07
CA SER A 110 -12.08 1.94 -9.74
C SER A 110 -11.75 2.11 -8.25
N LEU A 111 -12.76 2.19 -7.38
CA LEU A 111 -12.54 2.40 -5.95
C LEU A 111 -12.26 1.06 -5.26
N LEU A 112 -11.12 1.01 -4.58
CA LEU A 112 -10.82 -0.01 -3.59
C LEU A 112 -11.14 0.53 -2.21
N GLN A 113 -12.16 -0.03 -1.56
CA GLN A 113 -12.45 0.26 -0.16
C GLN A 113 -11.62 -0.67 0.72
N VAL A 114 -10.83 -0.08 1.60
CA VAL A 114 -9.84 -0.79 2.42
C VAL A 114 -10.13 -0.53 3.89
N ALA A 115 -10.01 -1.57 4.69
CA ALA A 115 -10.03 -1.51 6.15
C ALA A 115 -8.67 -1.95 6.69
N VAL A 116 -8.05 -1.12 7.52
CA VAL A 116 -6.79 -1.43 8.21
C VAL A 116 -7.01 -1.35 9.71
N LYS A 117 -6.44 -2.29 10.47
CA LYS A 117 -6.36 -2.19 11.93
C LYS A 117 -4.98 -2.54 12.43
N ASN A 118 -4.66 -2.04 13.62
CA ASN A 118 -3.56 -2.49 14.47
C ASN A 118 -4.13 -2.79 15.87
N ASN A 119 -3.29 -3.17 16.83
CA ASN A 119 -3.75 -3.55 18.16
C ASN A 119 -4.13 -2.36 19.05
N GLN A 120 -3.64 -1.15 18.75
CA GLN A 120 -3.75 0.02 19.63
C GLN A 120 -4.87 1.00 19.21
N GLN A 121 -5.27 0.99 17.94
CA GLN A 121 -6.17 1.97 17.33
C GLN A 121 -7.46 1.32 16.81
N PRO A 122 -8.53 2.11 16.57
CA PRO A 122 -9.71 1.61 15.86
C PRO A 122 -9.39 1.14 14.44
N VAL A 123 -10.36 0.48 13.81
CA VAL A 123 -10.28 0.15 12.38
C VAL A 123 -10.39 1.44 11.56
N TRP A 124 -9.41 1.66 10.69
CA TRP A 124 -9.38 2.75 9.73
C TRP A 124 -9.95 2.31 8.40
N TYR A 125 -10.79 3.14 7.80
CA TYR A 125 -11.39 2.90 6.49
C TYR A 125 -10.99 4.01 5.53
N PHE A 126 -10.58 3.65 4.32
CA PHE A 126 -10.27 4.60 3.26
C PHE A 126 -10.63 4.03 1.89
N SER A 127 -10.71 4.92 0.89
CA SER A 127 -10.89 4.54 -0.51
C SER A 127 -9.65 4.90 -1.30
N ASP A 128 -9.10 3.93 -2.01
CA ASP A 128 -8.00 4.12 -2.95
C ASP A 128 -8.54 4.08 -4.38
N LYS A 129 -8.12 5.03 -5.22
CA LYS A 129 -8.48 5.08 -6.63
C LYS A 129 -7.44 4.27 -7.41
N GLY A 130 -7.73 2.98 -7.60
CA GLY A 130 -6.87 2.10 -8.39
C GLY A 130 -6.78 2.60 -9.83
N LEU A 131 -5.56 2.82 -10.32
CA LEU A 131 -5.35 3.19 -11.72
C LEU A 131 -5.54 1.96 -12.60
N LEU A 132 -6.42 2.06 -13.62
CA LEU A 132 -6.81 0.91 -14.46
C LEU A 132 -5.64 0.22 -15.17
N HIS A 133 -4.53 0.93 -15.40
CA HIS A 133 -3.36 0.38 -16.11
C HIS A 133 -2.76 -0.86 -15.43
N VAL A 134 -2.96 -1.05 -14.12
CA VAL A 134 -2.45 -2.22 -13.39
C VAL A 134 -3.09 -3.54 -13.83
N PHE A 135 -4.21 -3.46 -14.54
CA PHE A 135 -4.92 -4.62 -15.09
C PHE A 135 -4.53 -4.94 -16.54
N PHE A 136 -3.71 -4.11 -17.19
CA PHE A 136 -3.25 -4.40 -18.55
C PHE A 136 -2.18 -5.49 -18.50
N GLY A 137 -2.50 -6.64 -19.11
CA GLY A 137 -1.59 -7.76 -19.26
C GLY A 137 -0.46 -7.44 -20.26
N GLU A 138 0.63 -8.18 -20.12
CA GLU A 138 1.81 -8.07 -20.97
C GLU A 138 1.53 -8.54 -22.42
N ASP A 139 0.47 -9.33 -22.62
CA ASP A 139 -0.02 -9.88 -23.88
C ASP A 139 -1.06 -8.98 -24.59
N GLY A 140 -1.15 -7.69 -24.22
CA GLY A 140 -2.11 -6.75 -24.79
C GLY A 140 -1.87 -6.32 -26.26
N LYS A 141 -0.83 -6.84 -26.94
CA LYS A 141 -0.55 -6.49 -28.33
C LYS A 141 -1.52 -7.21 -29.27
N MET A 142 -2.39 -6.45 -29.92
CA MET A 142 -3.31 -6.96 -30.93
C MET A 142 -2.64 -6.98 -32.32
N GLU A 143 -2.88 -8.04 -33.09
CA GLU A 143 -2.48 -8.11 -34.50
C GLU A 143 -3.24 -7.09 -35.33
N ARG A 144 -2.56 -6.49 -36.33
CA ARG A 144 -3.14 -5.41 -37.14
C ARG A 144 -4.44 -5.82 -37.81
N THR A 145 -4.52 -7.05 -38.34
CA THR A 145 -5.72 -7.56 -39.02
C THR A 145 -6.89 -7.60 -38.05
N SER A 146 -6.70 -8.15 -36.84
CA SER A 146 -7.75 -8.22 -35.82
C SER A 146 -8.17 -6.85 -35.27
N PHE A 147 -7.27 -5.86 -35.30
CA PHE A 147 -7.61 -4.49 -34.89
C PHE A 147 -8.44 -3.72 -35.94
N LEU A 148 -8.32 -4.09 -37.21
CA LEU A 148 -8.99 -3.39 -38.32
C LEU A 148 -10.32 -4.01 -38.73
N GLU A 149 -10.64 -5.21 -38.24
CA GLU A 149 -11.98 -5.82 -38.32
C GLU A 149 -12.95 -5.18 -37.32
#